data_AF-A0AAD7C8L3-F1
#
_entry.id   AF-A0AAD7C8L3-F1
#
_cell.length_a   1.000
_cell.length_b   1.000
_cell.length_c   1.000
_cell.angle_alpha   90.00
_cell.angle_beta   90.00
_cell.angle_gamma   90.00
#
_symmetry.space_group_name_H-M   'P 1'
#
loop_
_entity.id
_entity.type
_entity.pdbx_description
1 polymer ?
#
loop_
_entity_poly.entity_id
_entity_poly.type
_entity_poly.pdbx_seq_one_letter_code
_entity_poly.pdbx_strand_id
1 'polypeptide(L)'
;MIFLPPLIKLASNDPKKWDEEWEDLLSRAYADRLFHTPGKPFSLEAYLVDVDWDRSFTDPHTRDLIIFSYPEHIRSLCEIQTQLIGVKFVPNLWVQFKRLWTAATPEKRGEHVLAGLAYVCSMSMNLHTTRGYCAVELCVESHRKDPRLLPKIVEEVMSKRGANDDNPDPVYISHPVRDALVAEQRISKPAEHKRLALSFALVHRSKLITFVLSHAMRTFLGLPPPKLHMAKHSTNKKTTLRSTQRTPMTPSLINGLGKARAKEYVEAERDGLKELFSKWKQYCQTCRKPNETDTKFPRCKRCWDTMQREVLYCSSACQKADWKAGHKAICGQPLKFEDVQGPGAQG
;
A
#
# COMPACT_ATOMS: atom_id res chain seq x y z
N MET A 1 -8.02 -17.33 -16.52
CA MET A 1 -8.42 -15.92 -16.69
C MET A 1 -7.24 -15.04 -16.29
N ILE A 2 -6.94 -13.96 -17.01
CA ILE A 2 -5.84 -13.05 -16.63
C ILE A 2 -6.44 -11.96 -15.75
N PHE A 3 -5.85 -11.77 -14.58
CA PHE A 3 -6.21 -10.68 -13.68
C PHE A 3 -5.49 -9.42 -14.15
N LEU A 4 -6.18 -8.55 -14.88
CA LEU A 4 -5.63 -7.27 -15.35
C LEU A 4 -6.32 -6.14 -14.60
N PRO A 5 -5.64 -5.45 -13.67
CA PRO A 5 -6.24 -4.31 -13.00
C PRO A 5 -6.57 -3.21 -14.02
N PRO A 6 -7.60 -2.39 -13.77
CA PRO A 6 -7.87 -1.18 -14.53
C PRO A 6 -6.65 -0.27 -14.58
N LEU A 7 -6.51 0.55 -15.63
CA LEU A 7 -5.41 1.50 -15.74
C LEU A 7 -5.39 2.48 -14.57
N ILE A 8 -4.23 2.69 -13.95
CA ILE A 8 -4.12 3.54 -12.75
C ILE A 8 -4.58 4.99 -13.00
N LYS A 9 -4.38 5.51 -14.21
CA LYS A 9 -4.81 6.86 -14.59
C LYS A 9 -6.33 7.04 -14.58
N LEU A 10 -7.10 5.95 -14.75
CA LEU A 10 -8.56 6.03 -14.68
C LEU A 10 -9.01 6.35 -13.26
N ALA A 11 -8.26 5.93 -12.23
CA ALA A 11 -8.59 6.26 -10.84
C ALA A 11 -8.67 7.78 -10.63
N SER A 12 -7.81 8.59 -11.26
CA SER A 12 -7.88 10.05 -11.16
C SER A 12 -8.82 10.70 -12.19
N ASN A 13 -8.89 10.14 -13.41
CA ASN A 13 -9.54 10.81 -14.54
C ASN A 13 -11.02 10.45 -14.70
N ASP A 14 -11.37 9.19 -14.39
CA ASP A 14 -12.73 8.67 -14.45
C ASP A 14 -12.94 7.63 -13.34
N PRO A 15 -13.09 8.07 -12.08
CA PRO A 15 -13.23 7.19 -10.92
C PRO A 15 -14.35 6.16 -11.07
N LYS A 16 -15.48 6.52 -11.68
CA LYS A 16 -16.65 5.64 -11.82
C LYS A 16 -16.33 4.49 -12.76
N LYS A 17 -15.83 4.78 -13.95
CA LYS A 17 -15.42 3.74 -14.89
C LYS A 17 -14.33 2.84 -14.32
N TRP A 18 -13.34 3.45 -13.65
CA TRP A 18 -12.28 2.70 -12.97
C TRP A 18 -12.84 1.73 -11.91
N ASP A 19 -13.85 2.17 -11.14
CA ASP A 19 -14.54 1.35 -10.16
C ASP A 19 -15.31 0.19 -10.82
N GLU A 20 -16.09 0.49 -11.86
CA GLU A 20 -16.84 -0.51 -12.62
C GLU A 20 -15.94 -1.60 -13.20
N GLU A 21 -14.80 -1.24 -13.79
CA GLU A 21 -13.83 -2.21 -14.30
C GLU A 21 -13.23 -3.07 -13.16
N TRP A 22 -13.00 -2.50 -11.98
CA TRP A 22 -12.56 -3.25 -10.80
C TRP A 22 -13.63 -4.20 -10.28
N GLU A 23 -14.87 -3.75 -10.15
CA GLU A 23 -15.96 -4.58 -9.63
C GLU A 23 -16.30 -5.73 -10.59
N ASP A 24 -16.24 -5.51 -11.91
CA ASP A 24 -16.36 -6.58 -12.90
C ASP A 24 -15.20 -7.58 -12.79
N LEU A 25 -13.96 -7.10 -12.66
CA LEU A 25 -12.79 -7.96 -12.49
C LEU A 25 -12.89 -8.82 -11.22
N LEU A 26 -13.25 -8.20 -10.09
CA LEU A 26 -13.42 -8.85 -8.80
C LEU A 26 -14.56 -9.88 -8.87
N SER A 27 -15.71 -9.51 -9.44
CA SER A 27 -16.86 -10.39 -9.58
C SER A 27 -16.50 -11.65 -10.37
N ARG A 28 -15.78 -11.51 -11.48
CA ARG A 28 -15.28 -12.66 -12.25
C ARG A 28 -14.28 -13.50 -11.47
N ALA A 29 -13.33 -12.86 -10.79
CA ALA A 29 -12.33 -13.59 -10.02
C ALA A 29 -12.93 -14.37 -8.83
N TYR A 30 -13.96 -13.82 -8.19
CA TYR A 30 -14.72 -14.51 -7.15
C TYR A 30 -15.58 -15.65 -7.72
N ALA A 31 -16.23 -15.44 -8.88
CA ALA A 31 -17.01 -16.48 -9.55
C ALA A 31 -16.12 -17.67 -9.98
N ASP A 32 -14.92 -17.40 -10.48
CA ASP A 32 -13.92 -18.40 -10.85
C ASP A 32 -13.25 -19.07 -9.62
N ARG A 33 -13.68 -18.71 -8.41
CA ARG A 33 -13.14 -19.17 -7.12
C ARG A 33 -11.63 -18.95 -6.95
N LEU A 34 -11.04 -18.02 -7.70
CA LEU A 34 -9.63 -17.63 -7.54
C LEU A 34 -9.34 -17.14 -6.12
N PHE A 35 -10.37 -16.62 -5.42
CA PHE A 35 -10.24 -16.10 -4.07
C PHE A 35 -11.02 -16.87 -2.99
N HIS A 36 -12.02 -17.68 -3.36
CA HIS A 36 -12.88 -18.41 -2.40
C HIS A 36 -13.35 -19.76 -2.95
N THR A 37 -12.46 -20.76 -3.03
CA THR A 37 -12.94 -22.15 -3.04
C THR A 37 -13.01 -22.63 -1.59
N PRO A 38 -14.19 -22.95 -1.03
CA PRO A 38 -14.26 -23.58 0.29
C PRO A 38 -13.39 -24.84 0.30
N GLY A 39 -12.44 -24.91 1.24
CA GLY A 39 -11.50 -26.04 1.35
C GLY A 39 -10.25 -25.97 0.47
N LYS A 40 -10.05 -24.94 -0.36
CA LYS A 40 -8.72 -24.61 -0.88
C LYS A 40 -8.24 -23.30 -0.24
N PRO A 41 -7.07 -23.28 0.42
CA PRO A 41 -6.54 -22.05 0.99
C PRO A 41 -6.41 -21.01 -0.14
N PHE A 42 -6.66 -19.75 0.21
CA PHE A 42 -6.23 -18.64 -0.63
C PHE A 42 -4.75 -18.86 -0.94
N SER A 43 -4.42 -19.16 -2.19
CA SER A 43 -3.03 -19.40 -2.51
C SER A 43 -2.32 -18.06 -2.45
N LEU A 44 -1.43 -17.93 -1.47
CA LEU A 44 -0.41 -16.88 -1.46
C LEU A 44 0.27 -16.80 -2.83
N GLU A 45 0.38 -17.90 -3.58
CA GLU A 45 0.94 -17.90 -4.93
C GLU A 45 0.11 -17.03 -5.88
N ALA A 46 -1.23 -16.97 -5.76
CA ALA A 46 -2.02 -16.02 -6.55
C ALA A 46 -1.71 -14.54 -6.21
N TYR A 47 -1.31 -14.25 -4.96
CA TYR A 47 -0.79 -12.95 -4.55
C TYR A 47 0.65 -12.71 -5.04
N LEU A 48 1.49 -13.75 -5.05
CA LEU A 48 2.91 -13.68 -5.41
C LEU A 48 3.15 -13.65 -6.93
N VAL A 49 2.26 -14.29 -7.70
CA VAL A 49 2.34 -14.43 -9.17
C VAL A 49 2.23 -13.08 -9.86
N ASP A 50 1.49 -12.12 -9.31
CA ASP A 50 1.32 -10.79 -9.92
C ASP A 50 2.59 -9.91 -9.85
N VAL A 51 3.56 -10.21 -8.96
CA VAL A 51 4.75 -9.38 -8.78
C VAL A 51 6.06 -10.13 -9.08
N ASP A 52 6.00 -11.38 -9.57
CA ASP A 52 7.19 -12.22 -9.79
C ASP A 52 8.14 -12.13 -8.58
N TRP A 53 7.57 -12.26 -7.37
CA TRP A 53 8.30 -12.04 -6.12
C TRP A 53 9.50 -12.97 -6.05
N ASP A 54 9.37 -14.23 -6.47
CA ASP A 54 10.47 -15.19 -6.48
C ASP A 54 11.66 -14.68 -7.30
N ARG A 55 11.41 -14.14 -8.51
CA ARG A 55 12.48 -13.51 -9.29
C ARG A 55 13.00 -12.24 -8.65
N SER A 56 12.12 -11.40 -8.11
CA SER A 56 12.52 -10.16 -7.44
C SER A 56 13.38 -10.43 -6.19
N PHE A 57 13.19 -11.57 -5.53
CA PHE A 57 13.97 -11.98 -4.36
C PHE A 57 15.27 -12.71 -4.70
N THR A 58 15.39 -13.29 -5.90
CA THR A 58 16.66 -13.89 -6.34
C THR A 58 17.71 -12.83 -6.70
N ASP A 59 17.29 -11.60 -7.07
CA ASP A 59 18.20 -10.47 -7.22
C ASP A 59 18.54 -9.85 -5.85
N PRO A 60 19.80 -9.93 -5.38
CA PRO A 60 20.17 -9.44 -4.05
C PRO A 60 19.89 -7.96 -3.84
N HIS A 61 20.02 -7.15 -4.89
CA HIS A 61 19.76 -5.72 -4.82
C HIS A 61 18.27 -5.41 -4.61
N THR A 62 17.40 -6.06 -5.40
CA THR A 62 15.95 -5.93 -5.27
C THR A 62 15.47 -6.46 -3.92
N ARG A 63 16.00 -7.59 -3.45
CA ARG A 63 15.76 -8.09 -2.08
C ARG A 63 16.11 -7.05 -1.02
N ASP A 64 17.30 -6.44 -1.09
CA ASP A 64 17.75 -5.44 -0.12
C ASP A 64 16.85 -4.20 -0.12
N LEU A 65 16.41 -3.74 -1.30
CA LEU A 65 15.49 -2.61 -1.44
C LEU A 65 14.10 -2.91 -0.86
N ILE A 66 13.56 -4.11 -1.11
CA ILE A 66 12.29 -4.56 -0.55
C ILE A 66 12.39 -4.54 0.98
N ILE A 67 13.40 -5.21 1.55
CA ILE A 67 13.61 -5.27 3.00
C ILE A 67 13.76 -3.85 3.57
N PHE A 68 14.59 -3.01 2.96
CA PHE A 68 14.83 -1.63 3.40
C PHE A 68 13.57 -0.76 3.40
N SER A 69 12.68 -0.95 2.42
CA SER A 69 11.44 -0.15 2.30
C SER A 69 10.35 -0.58 3.28
N TYR A 70 10.38 -1.82 3.79
CA TYR A 70 9.32 -2.38 4.63
C TYR A 70 9.01 -1.54 5.89
N PRO A 71 10.01 -1.07 6.69
CA PRO A 71 9.75 -0.17 7.82
C PRO A 71 9.03 1.13 7.46
N GLU A 72 9.27 1.66 6.25
CA GLU A 72 8.59 2.87 5.77
C GLU A 72 7.10 2.61 5.52
N HIS A 73 6.75 1.42 5.03
CA HIS A 73 5.36 1.02 4.85
C HIS A 73 4.64 0.84 6.20
N ILE A 74 5.30 0.21 7.18
CA ILE A 74 4.79 0.06 8.55
C ILE A 74 4.55 1.42 9.18
N ARG A 75 5.58 2.29 9.21
CA ARG A 75 5.46 3.62 9.80
C ARG A 75 4.36 4.42 9.15
N SER A 76 4.29 4.42 7.82
CA SER A 76 3.24 5.13 7.10
C SER A 76 1.84 4.60 7.47
N LEU A 77 1.66 3.29 7.63
CA LEU A 77 0.40 2.73 8.13
C LEU A 77 0.08 3.25 9.55
N CYS A 78 1.04 3.23 10.47
CA CYS A 78 0.86 3.78 11.81
C CYS A 78 0.49 5.28 11.78
N GLU A 79 1.17 6.09 10.98
CA GLU A 79 0.85 7.52 10.84
C GLU A 79 -0.60 7.74 10.38
N ILE A 80 -1.05 7.00 9.37
CA ILE A 80 -2.43 7.10 8.84
C ILE A 80 -3.44 6.68 9.90
N GLN A 81 -3.14 5.60 10.64
CA GLN A 81 -3.99 5.15 11.74
C GLN A 81 -4.04 6.16 12.89
N THR A 82 -2.94 6.88 13.17
CA THR A 82 -2.90 7.91 14.23
C THR A 82 -3.79 9.07 13.81
N GLN A 83 -3.69 9.48 12.54
CA GLN A 83 -4.56 10.51 11.97
C GLN A 83 -6.04 10.11 12.00
N LEU A 84 -6.36 8.84 11.72
CA LEU A 84 -7.72 8.32 11.79
C LEU A 84 -8.26 8.36 13.24
N ILE A 85 -7.45 7.94 14.22
CA ILE A 85 -7.80 7.97 15.65
C ILE A 85 -7.90 9.41 16.17
N GLY A 86 -7.13 10.33 15.59
CA GLY A 86 -7.18 11.78 15.86
C GLY A 86 -8.59 12.35 15.95
N VAL A 87 -9.52 11.79 15.16
CA VAL A 87 -10.93 12.19 15.13
C VAL A 87 -11.67 11.92 16.44
N LYS A 88 -11.23 10.96 17.27
CA LYS A 88 -11.80 10.72 18.61
C LYS A 88 -11.49 11.86 19.59
N PHE A 89 -10.38 12.57 19.41
CA PHE A 89 -9.98 13.65 20.31
C PHE A 89 -10.70 14.97 20.00
N VAL A 90 -11.40 15.06 18.86
CA VAL A 90 -12.29 16.18 18.57
C VAL A 90 -13.64 15.90 19.23
N PRO A 91 -14.09 16.70 20.21
CA PRO A 91 -15.31 16.44 20.95
C PRO A 91 -16.49 16.19 20.01
N ASN A 92 -17.19 15.06 20.21
CA ASN A 92 -18.37 14.65 19.45
C ASN A 92 -18.19 14.40 17.95
N LEU A 93 -17.01 14.60 17.35
CA LEU A 93 -16.83 14.46 15.89
C LEU A 93 -17.13 13.04 15.42
N TRP A 94 -16.66 12.02 16.15
CA TRP A 94 -16.96 10.62 15.84
C TRP A 94 -18.46 10.29 15.96
N VAL A 95 -19.11 10.77 17.02
CA VAL A 95 -20.54 10.55 17.26
C VAL A 95 -21.37 11.22 16.17
N GLN A 96 -21.02 12.46 15.81
CA GLN A 96 -21.64 13.22 14.73
C GLN A 96 -21.45 12.50 13.40
N PHE A 97 -20.23 12.05 13.09
CA PHE A 97 -19.94 11.31 11.88
C PHE A 97 -20.83 10.07 11.76
N LYS A 98 -20.86 9.19 12.77
CA LYS A 98 -21.70 7.99 12.75
C LYS A 98 -23.16 8.32 12.47
N ARG A 99 -23.71 9.29 13.21
CA ARG A 99 -25.10 9.71 13.05
C ARG A 99 -25.39 10.20 11.62
N LEU A 100 -24.55 11.10 11.10
CA LEU A 100 -24.72 11.67 9.77
C LEU A 100 -24.51 10.62 8.67
N TRP A 101 -23.50 9.78 8.79
CA TRP A 101 -23.18 8.73 7.83
C TRP A 101 -24.30 7.69 7.72
N THR A 102 -24.86 7.26 8.85
CA THR A 102 -25.97 6.32 8.88
C THR A 102 -27.25 6.93 8.31
N ALA A 103 -27.49 8.23 8.51
CA ALA A 103 -28.63 8.94 7.95
C ALA A 103 -28.47 9.33 6.47
N ALA A 104 -27.26 9.26 5.91
CA ALA A 104 -27.00 9.63 4.51
C ALA A 104 -27.71 8.68 3.54
N THR A 105 -27.89 9.09 2.28
CA THR A 105 -28.39 8.19 1.24
C THR A 105 -27.30 7.19 0.80
N PRO A 106 -27.68 6.04 0.22
CA PRO A 106 -26.72 5.11 -0.38
C PRO A 106 -25.76 5.80 -1.36
N GLU A 107 -26.29 6.65 -2.25
CA GLU A 107 -25.52 7.35 -3.27
C GLU A 107 -24.45 8.23 -2.64
N LYS A 108 -24.81 8.96 -1.58
CA LYS A 108 -23.89 9.85 -0.89
C LYS A 108 -22.75 9.08 -0.20
N ARG A 109 -23.06 7.94 0.43
CA ARG A 109 -22.01 7.06 0.99
C ARG A 109 -21.08 6.53 -0.10
N GLY A 110 -21.66 6.01 -1.18
CA GLY A 110 -20.92 5.47 -2.31
C GLY A 110 -19.98 6.50 -2.94
N GLU A 111 -20.44 7.75 -3.10
CA GLU A 111 -19.63 8.86 -3.61
C GLU A 111 -18.35 9.07 -2.78
N HIS A 112 -18.46 9.16 -1.46
CA HIS A 112 -17.31 9.41 -0.58
C HIS A 112 -16.35 8.22 -0.49
N VAL A 113 -16.86 6.99 -0.51
CA VAL A 113 -16.01 5.78 -0.55
C VAL A 113 -15.26 5.71 -1.88
N LEU A 114 -15.97 5.91 -3.00
CA LEU A 114 -15.36 5.93 -4.33
C LEU A 114 -14.29 7.02 -4.45
N ALA A 115 -14.59 8.24 -4.00
CA ALA A 115 -13.62 9.33 -3.99
C ALA A 115 -12.35 8.96 -3.19
N GLY A 116 -12.51 8.30 -2.03
CA GLY A 116 -11.39 7.78 -1.25
C GLY A 116 -10.57 6.73 -1.98
N LEU A 117 -11.23 5.72 -2.55
CA LEU A 117 -10.57 4.66 -3.32
C LEU A 117 -9.78 5.21 -4.51
N ALA A 118 -10.45 6.02 -5.32
CA ALA A 118 -9.90 6.65 -6.51
C ALA A 118 -8.66 7.51 -6.17
N TYR A 119 -8.78 8.36 -5.15
CA TYR A 119 -7.67 9.17 -4.67
C TYR A 119 -6.49 8.29 -4.24
N VAL A 120 -6.70 7.32 -3.34
CA VAL A 120 -5.60 6.52 -2.78
C VAL A 120 -4.92 5.64 -3.82
N CYS A 121 -5.70 4.96 -4.65
CA CYS A 121 -5.16 4.10 -5.69
C CYS A 121 -4.43 4.89 -6.77
N SER A 122 -4.85 6.12 -7.07
CA SER A 122 -4.10 7.00 -8.00
C SER A 122 -2.74 7.45 -7.46
N MET A 123 -2.47 7.31 -6.16
CA MET A 123 -1.23 7.79 -5.52
C MET A 123 -0.11 6.75 -5.41
N SER A 124 -0.41 5.46 -5.57
CA SER A 124 0.58 4.40 -5.43
C SER A 124 0.15 3.16 -6.19
N MET A 125 1.03 2.67 -7.07
CA MET A 125 0.80 1.42 -7.80
C MET A 125 0.55 0.24 -6.85
N ASN A 126 1.32 0.15 -5.76
CA ASN A 126 1.15 -0.91 -4.77
C ASN A 126 -0.24 -0.85 -4.10
N LEU A 127 -0.78 0.35 -3.86
CA LEU A 127 -2.12 0.50 -3.28
C LEU A 127 -3.21 0.22 -4.32
N HIS A 128 -3.00 0.63 -5.58
CA HIS A 128 -3.88 0.31 -6.70
C HIS A 128 -4.03 -1.20 -6.88
N THR A 129 -2.93 -1.94 -7.00
CA THR A 129 -2.97 -3.40 -7.12
C THR A 129 -3.54 -4.07 -5.87
N THR A 130 -3.28 -3.49 -4.69
CA THR A 130 -3.82 -3.99 -3.42
C THR A 130 -5.35 -3.95 -3.35
N ARG A 131 -6.02 -3.15 -4.18
CA ARG A 131 -7.50 -3.11 -4.23
C ARG A 131 -8.11 -4.49 -4.50
N GLY A 132 -7.46 -5.32 -5.31
CA GLY A 132 -7.87 -6.71 -5.58
C GLY A 132 -8.08 -7.54 -4.30
N TYR A 133 -7.43 -7.12 -3.22
CA TYR A 133 -7.42 -7.77 -1.92
C TYR A 133 -8.27 -7.01 -0.87
N CYS A 134 -9.05 -6.03 -1.26
CA CYS A 134 -9.86 -5.25 -0.31
C CYS A 134 -11.34 -5.23 -0.69
N ALA A 135 -11.78 -6.14 -1.56
CA ALA A 135 -13.15 -6.15 -2.08
C ALA A 135 -14.20 -6.22 -0.98
N VAL A 136 -13.96 -7.02 0.07
CA VAL A 136 -14.92 -7.16 1.19
C VAL A 136 -15.07 -5.83 1.94
N GLU A 137 -13.97 -5.15 2.24
CA GLU A 137 -13.98 -3.93 3.05
C GLU A 137 -14.30 -2.67 2.25
N LEU A 138 -13.94 -2.64 0.96
CA LEU A 138 -13.94 -1.44 0.15
C LEU A 138 -14.87 -1.51 -1.07
N CYS A 139 -15.64 -2.58 -1.28
CA CYS A 139 -16.65 -2.58 -2.34
C CYS A 139 -17.65 -1.41 -2.12
N VAL A 140 -17.73 -0.51 -3.10
CA VAL A 140 -18.58 0.68 -3.04
C VAL A 140 -20.04 0.29 -2.81
N GLU A 141 -20.50 -0.76 -3.47
CA GLU A 141 -21.88 -1.25 -3.37
C GLU A 141 -22.20 -1.79 -1.96
N SER A 142 -21.23 -2.41 -1.29
CA SER A 142 -21.40 -2.85 0.10
C SER A 142 -21.63 -1.67 1.06
N HIS A 143 -20.93 -0.56 0.86
CA HIS A 143 -21.12 0.68 1.65
C HIS A 143 -22.40 1.43 1.32
N ARG A 144 -22.90 1.32 0.08
CA ARG A 144 -24.23 1.82 -0.30
C ARG A 144 -25.31 1.07 0.47
N LYS A 145 -25.22 -0.27 0.51
CA LYS A 145 -26.20 -1.15 1.14
C LYS A 145 -26.17 -1.15 2.67
N ASP A 146 -24.97 -1.19 3.27
CA ASP A 146 -24.83 -1.22 4.73
C ASP A 146 -24.21 0.07 5.28
N PRO A 147 -25.02 0.99 5.84
CA PRO A 147 -24.50 2.22 6.45
C PRO A 147 -23.59 1.98 7.66
N ARG A 148 -23.55 0.76 8.22
CA ARG A 148 -22.75 0.43 9.41
C ARG A 148 -21.35 -0.05 9.07
N LEU A 149 -21.08 -0.42 7.80
CA LEU A 149 -19.83 -1.06 7.40
C LEU A 149 -18.62 -0.15 7.66
N LEU A 150 -18.62 1.08 7.13
CA LEU A 150 -17.53 2.04 7.35
C LEU A 150 -17.31 2.32 8.85
N PRO A 151 -18.35 2.70 9.64
CA PRO A 151 -18.17 2.90 11.08
C PRO A 151 -17.58 1.71 11.83
N LYS A 152 -18.03 0.49 11.50
CA LYS A 152 -17.54 -0.74 12.12
C LYS A 152 -16.04 -0.95 11.90
N ILE A 153 -15.56 -0.76 10.67
CA ILE A 153 -14.13 -0.94 10.36
C ILE A 153 -13.29 0.14 11.06
N VAL A 154 -13.77 1.39 11.11
CA VAL A 154 -13.09 2.45 11.84
C VAL A 154 -13.03 2.15 13.35
N GLU A 155 -14.12 1.65 13.95
CA GLU A 155 -14.12 1.23 15.35
C GLU A 155 -13.16 0.07 15.62
N GLU A 156 -13.03 -0.88 14.70
CA GLU A 156 -12.03 -1.95 14.79
C GLU A 156 -10.61 -1.38 14.87
N VAL A 157 -10.24 -0.47 13.95
CA VAL A 157 -8.92 0.17 13.96
C VAL A 157 -8.71 0.97 15.25
N MET A 158 -9.71 1.75 15.66
CA MET A 158 -9.62 2.63 16.81
C MET A 158 -9.68 1.90 18.17
N SER A 159 -10.18 0.66 18.22
CA SER A 159 -10.25 -0.16 19.45
C SER A 159 -8.95 -0.93 19.67
N LYS A 160 -8.42 -1.54 18.61
CA LYS A 160 -7.17 -2.32 18.66
C LYS A 160 -5.93 -1.49 18.95
N ARG A 161 -5.90 -0.22 18.53
CA ARG A 161 -4.73 0.65 18.77
C ARG A 161 -4.62 1.16 20.21
N GLY A 162 -5.71 1.13 20.98
CA GLY A 162 -5.77 1.74 22.30
C GLY A 162 -5.91 3.26 22.26
N ALA A 163 -6.19 3.87 23.42
CA ALA A 163 -6.31 5.32 23.57
C ALA A 163 -4.95 6.02 23.77
N ASN A 164 -3.94 5.27 24.21
CA ASN A 164 -2.59 5.77 24.41
C ASN A 164 -1.77 5.48 23.14
N ASP A 165 -1.06 6.50 22.63
CA ASP A 165 -0.18 6.43 21.44
C ASP A 165 1.09 5.58 21.68
N ASP A 166 1.13 4.84 22.79
CA ASP A 166 2.27 4.03 23.22
C ASP A 166 2.42 2.73 22.43
N ASN A 167 1.45 2.38 21.57
CA ASN A 167 1.57 1.23 20.69
C ASN A 167 2.21 1.65 19.34
N PRO A 168 3.51 1.38 19.12
CA PRO A 168 4.17 1.68 17.86
C PRO A 168 3.72 0.76 16.72
N ASP A 169 3.05 -0.35 17.04
CA ASP A 169 2.73 -1.39 16.08
C ASP A 169 1.47 -1.06 15.27
N PRO A 170 1.46 -1.39 13.96
CA PRO A 170 0.30 -1.16 13.13
C PRO A 170 -0.84 -2.09 13.51
N VAL A 171 -2.07 -1.58 13.42
CA VAL A 171 -3.27 -2.43 13.52
C VAL A 171 -3.55 -3.08 12.16
N TYR A 172 -3.52 -4.40 12.10
CA TYR A 172 -3.99 -5.13 10.93
C TYR A 172 -5.50 -5.35 11.00
N ILE A 173 -6.19 -5.00 9.91
CA ILE A 173 -7.64 -5.19 9.78
C ILE A 173 -7.90 -6.68 9.56
N SER A 174 -8.79 -7.25 10.38
CA SER A 174 -9.07 -8.69 10.37
C SER A 174 -9.69 -9.12 9.04
N HIS A 175 -9.41 -10.35 8.62
CA HIS A 175 -10.05 -10.99 7.48
C HIS A 175 -9.91 -12.50 7.60
N PRO A 176 -11.00 -13.27 7.71
CA PRO A 176 -10.94 -14.69 8.08
C PRO A 176 -9.95 -15.51 7.26
N VAL A 177 -9.95 -15.32 5.93
CA VAL A 177 -9.06 -16.07 5.02
C VAL A 177 -7.58 -15.69 5.19
N ARG A 178 -7.28 -14.44 5.54
CA ARG A 178 -5.89 -13.99 5.73
C ARG A 178 -5.39 -14.36 7.11
N ASP A 179 -6.25 -14.24 8.10
CA ASP A 179 -5.93 -14.63 9.46
C ASP A 179 -5.60 -16.14 9.49
N ALA A 180 -6.35 -16.95 8.72
CA ALA A 180 -6.02 -18.36 8.49
C ALA A 180 -4.67 -18.55 7.78
N LEU A 181 -4.39 -17.80 6.71
CA LEU A 181 -3.11 -17.87 6.00
C LEU A 181 -1.92 -17.46 6.88
N VAL A 182 -2.07 -16.41 7.69
CA VAL A 182 -1.06 -15.98 8.67
C VAL A 182 -0.82 -17.08 9.70
N ALA A 183 -1.90 -17.69 10.22
CA ALA A 183 -1.79 -18.81 11.16
C ALA A 183 -1.06 -20.02 10.53
N GLU A 184 -1.37 -20.36 9.28
CA GLU A 184 -0.70 -21.42 8.54
C GLU A 184 0.79 -21.14 8.32
N GLN A 185 1.16 -19.90 8.00
CA GLN A 185 2.55 -19.51 7.85
C GLN A 185 3.35 -19.56 9.15
N ARG A 186 2.72 -19.26 10.28
CA ARG A 186 3.36 -19.40 11.61
C ARG A 186 3.74 -20.85 11.90
N ILE A 187 2.89 -21.80 11.47
CA ILE A 187 3.12 -23.23 11.64
C ILE A 187 4.17 -23.75 10.65
N SER A 188 4.02 -23.43 9.36
CA SER A 188 4.86 -23.97 8.28
C SER A 188 6.25 -23.34 8.18
N LYS A 189 6.46 -22.14 8.74
CA LYS A 189 7.72 -21.37 8.68
C LYS A 189 8.28 -21.29 7.25
N PRO A 190 7.53 -20.69 6.30
CA PRO A 190 7.95 -20.67 4.91
C PRO A 190 9.23 -19.85 4.72
N ALA A 191 9.84 -19.99 3.53
CA ALA A 191 11.03 -19.24 3.15
C ALA A 191 10.87 -17.72 3.37
N GLU A 192 11.98 -17.03 3.67
CA GLU A 192 12.02 -15.59 4.02
C GLU A 192 11.21 -14.71 3.06
N HIS A 193 11.36 -14.93 1.74
CA HIS A 193 10.66 -14.15 0.72
C HIS A 193 9.13 -14.27 0.81
N LYS A 194 8.60 -15.46 1.12
CA LYS A 194 7.15 -15.67 1.29
C LYS A 194 6.62 -14.97 2.54
N ARG A 195 7.38 -15.02 3.64
CA ARG A 195 7.04 -14.29 4.89
C ARG A 195 7.02 -12.78 4.66
N LEU A 196 8.03 -12.26 3.97
CA LEU A 196 8.13 -10.83 3.67
C LEU A 196 7.02 -10.38 2.71
N ALA A 197 6.74 -11.13 1.66
CA ALA A 197 5.67 -10.81 0.73
C ALA A 197 4.27 -10.83 1.39
N LEU A 198 3.98 -11.80 2.27
CA LEU A 198 2.75 -11.78 3.07
C LEU A 198 2.72 -10.55 3.98
N SER A 199 3.83 -10.22 4.63
CA SER A 199 3.92 -9.06 5.50
C SER A 199 3.64 -7.76 4.74
N PHE A 200 4.17 -7.61 3.53
CA PHE A 200 3.83 -6.51 2.62
C PHE A 200 2.35 -6.49 2.26
N ALA A 201 1.76 -7.64 1.94
CA ALA A 201 0.33 -7.77 1.64
C ALA A 201 -0.55 -7.25 2.78
N LEU A 202 -0.25 -7.65 4.02
CA LEU A 202 -1.00 -7.26 5.20
C LEU A 202 -0.88 -5.76 5.46
N VAL A 203 0.34 -5.21 5.33
CA VAL A 203 0.59 -3.78 5.52
C VAL A 203 -0.09 -2.96 4.44
N HIS A 204 0.10 -3.27 3.15
CA HIS A 204 -0.51 -2.51 2.06
C HIS A 204 -2.02 -2.57 2.11
N ARG A 205 -2.59 -3.72 2.45
CA ARG A 205 -4.04 -3.88 2.58
C ARG A 205 -4.60 -3.01 3.70
N SER A 206 -4.03 -3.15 4.90
CA SER A 206 -4.46 -2.34 6.06
C SER A 206 -4.24 -0.85 5.80
N LYS A 207 -3.17 -0.50 5.07
CA LYS A 207 -2.87 0.87 4.64
C LYS A 207 -3.91 1.41 3.67
N LEU A 208 -4.24 0.67 2.62
CA LEU A 208 -5.27 1.06 1.65
C LEU A 208 -6.60 1.29 2.36
N ILE A 209 -7.06 0.32 3.14
CA ILE A 209 -8.34 0.41 3.85
C ILE A 209 -8.34 1.61 4.80
N THR A 210 -7.36 1.73 5.70
CA THR A 210 -7.28 2.85 6.66
C THR A 210 -7.27 4.20 5.95
N PHE A 211 -6.56 4.31 4.83
CA PHE A 211 -6.50 5.56 4.09
C PHE A 211 -7.84 5.92 3.45
N VAL A 212 -8.49 4.95 2.80
CA VAL A 212 -9.82 5.16 2.19
C VAL A 212 -10.85 5.55 3.25
N LEU A 213 -10.84 4.90 4.42
CA LEU A 213 -11.73 5.25 5.54
C LEU A 213 -11.48 6.70 6.02
N SER A 214 -10.21 7.07 6.21
CA SER A 214 -9.84 8.44 6.63
C SER A 214 -10.27 9.48 5.59
N HIS A 215 -10.05 9.20 4.30
CA HIS A 215 -10.46 10.08 3.22
C HIS A 215 -11.99 10.22 3.12
N ALA A 216 -12.72 9.10 3.09
CA ALA A 216 -14.17 9.08 2.99
C ALA A 216 -14.81 9.83 4.17
N MET A 217 -14.37 9.55 5.40
CA MET A 217 -14.85 10.23 6.60
C MET A 217 -14.58 11.75 6.56
N ARG A 218 -13.35 12.15 6.22
CA ARG A 218 -12.97 13.58 6.20
C ARG A 218 -13.75 14.35 5.14
N THR A 219 -13.79 13.84 3.91
CA THR A 219 -14.54 14.49 2.83
C THR A 219 -16.04 14.51 3.09
N PHE A 220 -16.60 13.48 3.73
CA PHE A 220 -18.01 13.45 4.14
C PHE A 220 -18.34 14.55 5.16
N LEU A 221 -17.40 14.84 6.07
CA LEU A 221 -17.51 15.92 7.05
C LEU A 221 -17.12 17.30 6.50
N GLY A 222 -16.83 17.44 5.20
CA GLY A 222 -16.35 18.69 4.60
C GLY A 222 -14.93 19.08 5.01
N LEU A 223 -14.16 18.16 5.57
CA LEU A 223 -12.77 18.37 5.95
C LEU A 223 -11.84 18.07 4.75
N PRO A 224 -10.67 18.74 4.67
CA PRO A 224 -9.72 18.45 3.62
C PRO A 224 -9.22 17.01 3.72
N PRO A 225 -9.01 16.32 2.58
CA PRO A 225 -8.52 14.96 2.56
C PRO A 225 -7.12 14.87 3.21
N PRO A 226 -6.75 13.70 3.76
CA PRO A 226 -5.44 13.52 4.34
C PRO A 226 -4.37 13.64 3.25
N LYS A 227 -3.30 14.39 3.55
CA LYS A 227 -2.16 14.54 2.64
C LYS A 227 -1.31 13.27 2.70
N LEU A 228 -1.10 12.66 1.54
CA LEU A 228 -0.17 11.54 1.38
C LEU A 228 1.16 12.04 0.84
N HIS A 229 2.20 11.69 1.57
CA HIS A 229 3.57 11.94 1.20
C HIS A 229 4.16 10.64 0.65
N MET A 230 4.26 10.54 -0.68
CA MET A 230 4.89 9.40 -1.34
C MET A 230 6.39 9.65 -1.46
N ALA A 231 7.17 8.74 -0.86
CA ALA A 231 8.62 8.79 -0.91
C ALA A 231 9.14 8.31 -2.26
N LYS A 232 9.96 9.15 -2.88
CA LYS A 232 10.77 8.83 -4.03
C LYS A 232 12.06 8.19 -3.56
N HIS A 233 12.25 6.93 -3.90
CA HIS A 233 13.54 6.28 -3.81
C HIS A 233 14.21 6.41 -5.19
N SER A 234 15.35 7.11 -5.27
CA SER A 234 16.23 7.08 -6.44
C SER A 234 17.00 5.79 -6.44
N THR A 235 16.35 4.77 -6.96
CA THR A 235 17.02 3.61 -7.52
C THR A 235 17.88 4.03 -8.72
N ASN A 236 18.97 3.32 -8.98
CA ASN A 236 19.92 3.66 -10.03
C ASN A 236 19.20 3.80 -11.39
N LYS A 237 19.40 4.93 -12.10
CA LYS A 237 18.71 5.26 -13.36
C LYS A 237 18.80 4.15 -14.42
N LYS A 238 19.81 3.28 -14.37
CA LYS A 238 19.94 2.15 -15.30
C LYS A 238 19.00 0.99 -14.97
N THR A 239 18.66 0.77 -13.69
CA THR A 239 17.90 -0.40 -13.22
C THR A 239 16.40 -0.11 -13.19
N THR A 240 15.95 1.02 -12.63
CA THR A 240 14.52 1.31 -12.50
C THR A 240 13.87 1.91 -13.72
N LEU A 241 14.54 2.76 -14.49
CA LEU A 241 13.96 3.17 -15.77
C LEU A 241 13.76 1.96 -16.71
N ARG A 242 14.52 0.86 -16.51
CA ARG A 242 14.31 -0.39 -17.24
C ARG A 242 13.30 -1.33 -16.59
N SER A 243 13.20 -1.40 -15.25
CA SER A 243 12.29 -2.33 -14.55
C SER A 243 10.90 -1.75 -14.26
N THR A 244 10.77 -0.47 -13.89
CA THR A 244 9.46 0.15 -13.60
C THR A 244 8.81 0.83 -14.80
N GLN A 245 9.52 1.04 -15.92
CA GLN A 245 8.92 1.56 -17.16
C GLN A 245 8.59 0.48 -18.19
N ARG A 246 9.00 -0.77 -17.96
CA ARG A 246 8.60 -1.90 -18.79
C ARG A 246 7.71 -2.78 -17.94
N THR A 247 6.41 -2.48 -17.90
CA THR A 247 5.43 -3.56 -17.77
C THR A 247 5.71 -4.46 -18.99
N PRO A 248 6.34 -5.63 -18.81
CA PRO A 248 6.69 -6.44 -19.96
C PRO A 248 5.39 -6.85 -20.64
N MET A 249 5.34 -6.83 -21.98
CA MET A 249 4.27 -7.52 -22.69
C MET A 249 4.44 -9.01 -22.44
N THR A 250 3.80 -9.52 -21.39
CA THR A 250 3.87 -10.94 -21.03
C THR A 250 3.04 -11.76 -22.03
N PRO A 251 3.38 -13.04 -22.25
CA PRO A 251 2.53 -13.94 -23.03
C PRO A 251 1.10 -13.96 -22.51
N SER A 252 0.90 -13.92 -21.19
CA SER A 252 -0.42 -13.80 -20.57
C SER A 252 -1.16 -12.56 -21.05
N LEU A 253 -0.56 -11.36 -20.96
CA LEU A 253 -1.20 -10.13 -21.42
C LEU A 253 -1.55 -10.18 -22.93
N ILE A 254 -0.63 -10.68 -23.76
CA ILE A 254 -0.83 -10.82 -25.20
C ILE A 254 -1.96 -11.81 -25.50
N ASN A 255 -2.01 -12.96 -24.81
CA ASN A 255 -3.04 -13.97 -25.00
C ASN A 255 -4.43 -13.47 -24.55
N GLY A 256 -4.49 -12.61 -23.53
CA GLY A 256 -5.75 -12.08 -23.00
C GLY A 256 -6.35 -10.93 -23.81
N LEU A 257 -5.51 -9.99 -24.27
CA LEU A 257 -5.98 -8.77 -24.94
C LEU A 257 -5.74 -8.78 -26.45
N GLY A 258 -4.88 -9.68 -26.94
CA GLY A 258 -4.25 -9.55 -28.25
C GLY A 258 -3.07 -8.57 -28.22
N LYS A 259 -2.13 -8.75 -29.14
CA LYS A 259 -0.86 -8.00 -29.19
C LYS A 259 -1.02 -6.48 -29.25
N ALA A 260 -1.99 -5.99 -30.05
CA ALA A 260 -2.21 -4.56 -30.22
C ALA A 260 -2.73 -3.89 -28.93
N ARG A 261 -3.81 -4.42 -28.35
CA ARG A 261 -4.39 -3.90 -27.10
C ARG A 261 -3.45 -4.09 -25.91
N ALA A 262 -2.69 -5.18 -25.86
CA ALA A 262 -1.64 -5.37 -24.86
C ALA A 262 -0.58 -4.26 -24.92
N LYS A 263 -0.17 -3.86 -26.12
CA LYS A 263 0.76 -2.75 -26.32
C LYS A 263 0.16 -1.41 -25.84
N GLU A 264 -1.07 -1.10 -26.25
CA GLU A 264 -1.78 0.11 -25.83
C GLU A 264 -1.93 0.19 -24.30
N TYR A 265 -2.30 -0.92 -23.67
CA TYR A 265 -2.39 -1.03 -22.21
C TYR A 265 -1.04 -0.73 -21.54
N VAL A 266 0.04 -1.38 -21.99
CA VAL A 266 1.39 -1.15 -21.44
C VAL A 266 1.84 0.29 -21.61
N GLU A 267 1.56 0.91 -22.75
CA GLU A 267 1.92 2.30 -23.01
C GLU A 267 1.13 3.26 -22.11
N ALA A 268 -0.18 3.06 -21.98
CA ALA A 268 -1.04 3.85 -21.12
C ALA A 268 -0.67 3.72 -19.63
N GLU A 269 -0.34 2.52 -19.18
CA GLU A 269 0.07 2.26 -17.80
C GLU A 269 1.42 2.89 -17.49
N ARG A 270 2.38 2.78 -18.43
CA ARG A 270 3.68 3.44 -18.33
C ARG A 270 3.52 4.96 -18.21
N ASP A 271 2.61 5.57 -18.97
CA ASP A 271 2.41 7.01 -18.93
C ASP A 271 1.73 7.45 -17.63
N GLY A 272 0.76 6.68 -17.11
CA GLY A 272 0.20 6.88 -15.77
C GLY A 272 1.27 6.78 -14.66
N LEU A 273 2.18 5.81 -14.76
CA LEU A 273 3.31 5.65 -13.83
C LEU A 273 4.29 6.83 -13.89
N LYS A 274 4.59 7.36 -15.09
CA LYS A 274 5.44 8.57 -15.21
C LYS A 274 4.82 9.77 -14.50
N GLU A 275 3.53 9.99 -14.73
CA GLU A 275 2.81 11.07 -14.05
C GLU A 275 2.84 10.87 -12.53
N LEU A 276 2.58 9.64 -12.07
CA LEU A 276 2.65 9.29 -10.66
C LEU A 276 4.00 9.61 -10.03
N PHE A 277 5.09 9.12 -10.63
CA PHE A 277 6.45 9.33 -10.10
C PHE A 277 6.93 10.78 -10.18
N SER A 278 6.32 11.61 -11.03
CA SER A 278 6.60 13.04 -11.07
C SER A 278 6.15 13.76 -9.79
N LYS A 279 5.12 13.24 -9.11
CA LYS A 279 4.55 13.80 -7.88
C LYS A 279 5.32 13.37 -6.62
N TRP A 280 6.18 12.37 -6.73
CA TRP A 280 6.90 11.80 -5.59
C TRP A 280 8.09 12.67 -5.18
N LYS A 281 8.26 12.84 -3.86
CA LYS A 281 9.34 13.65 -3.27
C LYS A 281 10.36 12.79 -2.55
N GLN A 282 11.61 13.21 -2.52
CA GLN A 282 12.61 12.58 -1.66
C GLN A 282 12.42 13.06 -0.22
N TYR A 283 12.72 12.20 0.76
CA TYR A 283 12.60 12.52 2.19
C TYR A 283 13.90 12.24 2.91
N CYS A 284 14.20 13.04 3.93
CA CYS A 284 15.30 12.76 4.83
C CYS A 284 14.96 11.54 5.71
N GLN A 285 15.87 10.57 5.80
CA GLN A 285 15.72 9.37 6.62
C GLN A 285 15.49 9.70 8.10
N THR A 286 16.15 10.76 8.59
CA THR A 286 16.12 11.16 10.00
C THR A 286 14.89 11.99 10.35
N CYS A 287 14.74 13.17 9.74
CA CYS A 287 13.72 14.15 10.15
C CYS A 287 12.47 14.14 9.26
N ARG A 288 12.45 13.30 8.21
CA ARG A 288 11.32 13.18 7.28
C ARG A 288 10.92 14.47 6.59
N LYS A 289 11.80 15.48 6.56
CA LYS A 289 11.57 16.68 5.76
C LYS A 289 11.56 16.30 4.27
N PRO A 290 10.52 16.69 3.50
CA PRO A 290 10.53 16.52 2.05
C PRO A 290 11.59 17.42 1.41
N ASN A 291 12.12 16.99 0.28
CA ASN A 291 12.92 17.85 -0.58
C ASN A 291 11.98 18.82 -1.32
N GLU A 292 12.01 20.10 -0.95
CA GLU A 292 11.17 21.16 -1.53
C GLU A 292 11.81 21.80 -2.76
N THR A 293 13.13 21.75 -2.84
CA THR A 293 13.96 22.34 -3.87
C THR A 293 14.45 21.28 -4.85
N ASP A 294 14.87 21.68 -6.05
CA ASP A 294 15.54 20.78 -7.01
C ASP A 294 16.93 20.30 -6.54
N THR A 295 17.45 20.83 -5.42
CA THR A 295 18.71 20.38 -4.84
C THR A 295 18.58 18.98 -4.28
N LYS A 296 19.43 18.05 -4.71
CA LYS A 296 19.41 16.68 -4.22
C LYS A 296 19.87 16.61 -2.76
N PHE A 297 19.18 15.82 -1.95
CA PHE A 297 19.65 15.48 -0.62
C PHE A 297 20.98 14.71 -0.68
N PRO A 298 21.97 15.02 0.18
CA PRO A 298 23.13 14.17 0.35
C PRO A 298 22.71 12.76 0.74
N ARG A 299 23.47 11.77 0.27
CA ARG A 299 23.22 10.35 0.52
C ARG A 299 24.37 9.70 1.27
N CYS A 300 24.09 8.61 1.99
CA CYS A 300 25.15 7.77 2.54
C CYS A 300 25.98 7.14 1.42
N LYS A 301 27.23 7.60 1.25
CA LYS A 301 28.14 7.11 0.21
C LYS A 301 28.37 5.60 0.32
N ARG A 302 28.64 5.10 1.53
CA ARG A 302 28.92 3.66 1.76
C ARG A 302 27.73 2.78 1.35
N CYS A 303 26.52 3.09 1.79
CA CYS A 303 25.32 2.33 1.40
C CYS A 303 25.05 2.37 -0.10
N TRP A 304 25.29 3.51 -0.73
CA TRP A 304 25.12 3.64 -2.17
C TRP A 304 26.17 2.81 -2.93
N ASP A 305 27.45 2.95 -2.58
CA ASP A 305 28.54 2.32 -3.29
C ASP A 305 28.52 0.79 -3.13
N THR A 306 28.14 0.26 -1.96
CA THR A 306 28.15 -1.20 -1.71
C THR A 306 26.84 -1.90 -2.02
N MET A 307 25.70 -1.33 -1.62
CA MET A 307 24.39 -1.99 -1.72
C MET A 307 23.44 -1.30 -2.71
N GLN A 308 23.86 -0.17 -3.29
CA GLN A 308 23.00 0.72 -4.09
C GLN A 308 21.73 1.14 -3.32
N ARG A 309 21.81 1.16 -1.98
CA ARG A 309 20.73 1.58 -1.08
C ARG A 309 20.76 3.08 -0.91
N GLU A 310 19.67 3.75 -1.27
CA GLU A 310 19.57 5.19 -1.15
C GLU A 310 19.09 5.61 0.24
N VAL A 311 20.04 6.06 1.07
CA VAL A 311 19.73 6.66 2.38
C VAL A 311 20.04 8.15 2.32
N LEU A 312 19.00 8.97 2.34
CA LEU A 312 19.05 10.41 2.09
C LEU A 312 18.96 11.22 3.38
N TYR A 313 19.67 12.34 3.43
CA TYR A 313 19.64 13.27 4.56
C TYR A 313 19.48 14.69 4.06
N CYS A 314 18.71 15.52 4.77
CA CYS A 314 18.64 16.94 4.45
C CYS A 314 19.89 17.71 4.91
N SER A 315 20.69 17.14 5.82
CA SER A 315 21.88 17.76 6.40
C SER A 315 22.84 16.72 6.98
N SER A 316 24.10 17.11 7.20
CA SER A 316 25.09 16.29 7.90
C SER A 316 24.71 16.03 9.37
N ALA A 317 23.96 16.95 10.00
CA ALA A 317 23.42 16.78 11.35
C ALA A 317 22.43 15.60 11.40
N CYS A 318 21.50 15.53 10.44
CA CYS A 318 20.58 14.40 10.31
C CYS A 318 21.34 13.09 10.07
N GLN A 319 22.34 13.08 9.18
CA GLN A 319 23.17 11.89 8.95
C GLN A 319 23.86 11.43 10.24
N LYS A 320 24.45 12.34 11.02
CA LYS A 320 25.11 12.01 12.30
C LYS A 320 24.10 11.49 13.35
N ALA A 321 22.88 12.02 13.37
CA ALA A 321 21.84 11.56 14.28
C ALA A 321 21.36 10.15 13.91
N ASP A 322 21.09 9.88 12.63
CA ASP A 322 20.70 8.54 12.15
C ASP A 322 21.82 7.52 12.35
N TRP A 323 23.08 7.94 12.17
CA TRP A 323 24.26 7.12 12.47
C TRP A 323 24.26 6.61 13.91
N LYS A 324 23.96 7.49 14.88
CA LYS A 324 23.87 7.13 16.31
C LYS A 324 22.63 6.30 16.63
N ALA A 325 21.51 6.57 15.96
CA ALA A 325 20.23 5.90 16.21
C ALA A 325 20.21 4.43 15.75
N GLY A 326 21.02 4.07 14.75
CA GLY A 326 21.12 2.67 14.33
C GLY A 326 21.70 2.44 12.94
N HIS A 327 21.82 3.49 12.10
CA HIS A 327 22.32 3.32 10.73
C HIS A 327 23.72 2.70 10.69
N LYS A 328 24.56 2.94 11.70
CA LYS A 328 25.89 2.32 11.83
C LYS A 328 25.85 0.79 11.71
N ALA A 329 24.83 0.13 12.28
CA ALA A 329 24.71 -1.33 12.29
C ALA A 329 24.43 -1.91 10.90
N ILE A 330 23.69 -1.17 10.06
CA ILE A 330 23.24 -1.64 8.74
C ILE A 330 24.01 -1.00 7.57
N CYS A 331 24.97 -0.11 7.86
CA CYS A 331 25.63 0.71 6.86
C CYS A 331 26.50 -0.14 5.92
N GLY A 332 26.05 -0.25 4.67
CA GLY A 332 26.74 -1.00 3.62
C GLY A 332 26.74 -2.52 3.80
N GLN A 333 25.86 -3.04 4.66
CA GLN A 333 25.68 -4.48 4.90
C GLN A 333 24.35 -4.95 4.28
N PRO A 334 24.27 -6.15 3.68
CA PRO A 334 23.00 -6.74 3.27
C PRO A 334 22.01 -6.82 4.44
N LEU A 335 20.74 -6.56 4.16
CA LEU A 335 19.68 -6.67 5.16
C LEU A 335 19.09 -8.09 5.17
N LYS A 336 18.69 -8.52 6.35
CA LYS A 336 17.80 -9.65 6.61
C LYS A 336 16.44 -9.13 7.00
N PHE A 337 15.40 -9.94 6.77
CA PHE A 337 14.05 -9.55 7.16
C PHE A 337 13.93 -9.30 8.67
N GLU A 338 14.67 -10.05 9.48
CA GLU A 338 14.71 -9.88 10.93
C GLU A 338 15.31 -8.51 11.34
N ASP A 339 16.14 -7.88 10.50
CA ASP A 339 16.72 -6.55 10.78
C ASP A 339 15.68 -5.42 10.69
N VAL A 340 14.53 -5.68 10.07
CA VAL A 340 13.47 -4.69 9.81
C VAL A 340 12.14 -5.03 10.47
N GLN A 341 11.98 -6.24 10.98
CA GLN A 341 10.90 -6.60 11.90
C GLN A 341 11.17 -5.92 13.24
N GLY A 342 10.44 -4.86 13.56
CA GLY A 342 10.49 -4.27 14.89
C GLY A 342 10.21 -5.31 15.99
N PRO A 343 10.59 -5.04 17.25
CA PRO A 343 10.48 -6.01 18.35
C PRO A 343 9.06 -6.55 18.60
N GLY A 344 8.00 -5.90 18.11
CA GLY A 344 6.60 -6.34 18.21
C GLY A 344 6.10 -7.28 17.11
N ALA A 345 6.87 -7.50 16.03
CA ALA A 345 6.41 -8.29 14.87
C ALA A 345 6.50 -9.82 15.06
N GLN A 346 6.88 -10.29 16.25
CA GLN A 346 6.99 -11.73 16.58
C GLN A 346 5.71 -12.33 17.21
N GLY A 347 4.64 -11.54 17.37
CA GLY A 347 3.35 -11.99 17.95
C GLY A 347 2.42 -12.67 16.96
#